data_AF-A0A5K1B4I1-F1
#
_entry.id   AF-A0A5K1B4I1-F1
#
_cell.length_a   1.000
_cell.length_b   1.000
_cell.length_c   1.000
_cell.angle_alpha   90.00
_cell.angle_beta   90.00
_cell.angle_gamma   90.00
#
_symmetry.space_group_name_H-M   'P 1'
#
loop_
_entity.id
_entity.type
_entity.pdbx_description
1 polymer ?
#
loop_
_entity_poly.entity_id
_entity_poly.type
_entity_poly.pdbx_seq_one_letter_code
_entity_poly.pdbx_strand_id
1 'polypeptide(L)' 'GRFEILSLSGSFLHSEVSGASSRTGGLSICLSGADGRIVGGGVGGPLIAASPVQ' A
#
# COMPACT_ATOMS: atom_id res chain seq x y z
N GLY A 1 -8.54 -9.41 6.90
CA GLY A 1 -7.66 -10.30 7.67
C GLY A 1 -6.45 -9.53 8.16
N ARG A 2 -5.64 -10.14 9.05
CA ARG A 2 -4.30 -9.63 9.40
C ARG A 2 -3.28 -10.33 8.51
N PHE A 3 -2.34 -9.56 7.97
CA PHE A 3 -1.32 -10.03 7.05
C PHE A 3 0.01 -9.36 7.40
N GLU A 4 1.11 -10.05 7.16
CA GLU A 4 2.44 -9.47 7.22
C GLU A 4 2.80 -8.82 5.88
N ILE A 5 3.40 -7.64 5.93
CA ILE A 5 3.90 -6.95 4.75
C ILE A 5 5.27 -7.52 4.42
N LEU A 6 5.38 -8.25 3.31
CA LEU A 6 6.65 -8.82 2.86
C LEU A 6 7.44 -7.79 2.04
N SER A 7 6.73 -7.03 1.20
CA SER A 7 7.32 -5.95 0.42
C SER A 7 6.26 -4.94 0.00
N LEU A 8 6.63 -3.67 0.00
CA LEU A 8 5.84 -2.57 -0.53
C LEU A 8 6.75 -1.73 -1.43
N SER A 9 6.33 -1.50 -2.67
CA SER A 9 7.13 -0.74 -3.64
C SER A 9 6.22 0.11 -4.52
N GLY A 10 6.76 1.18 -5.06
CA GLY A 10 6.06 2.07 -5.98
C GLY A 10 6.48 3.52 -5.79
N SER A 11 5.75 4.39 -6.46
CA SER A 11 5.95 5.83 -6.38
C SER A 11 4.62 6.52 -6.18
N PHE A 12 4.63 7.56 -5.37
CA PHE A 12 3.45 8.35 -5.07
C PHE A 12 3.84 9.81 -5.11
N LEU A 13 3.21 10.55 -6.02
CA LEU A 13 3.37 11.98 -6.14
C LEU A 13 2.08 12.64 -5.69
N HIS A 14 2.22 13.42 -4.63
CA HIS A 14 1.17 14.31 -4.17
C HIS A 14 1.44 15.70 -4.75
N SER A 15 0.45 16.26 -5.45
CA SER A 15 0.50 17.62 -5.96
C SER A 15 -0.76 18.37 -5.52
N GLU A 16 -0.57 19.54 -4.94
CA GLU A 16 -1.63 20.49 -4.61
C GLU A 16 -1.57 21.61 -5.65
N VAL A 17 -2.61 21.74 -6.49
CA VAL A 17 -2.74 22.85 -7.43
C VAL A 17 -4.04 23.57 -7.15
N SER A 18 -3.94 24.82 -6.69
CA SER A 18 -5.08 25.73 -6.49
C SER A 18 -6.23 25.13 -5.67
N GLY A 19 -5.91 24.41 -4.59
CA GLY A 19 -6.89 23.77 -3.70
C GLY A 19 -7.44 22.43 -4.21
N ALA A 20 -7.02 21.96 -5.38
CA ALA A 20 -7.29 20.61 -5.86
C ALA A 20 -6.11 19.69 -5.51
N SER A 21 -6.42 18.63 -4.77
CA SER A 21 -5.47 17.58 -4.39
C SER A 21 -5.39 16.53 -5.50
N SER A 22 -4.24 16.44 -6.16
CA SER A 22 -3.97 15.39 -7.15
C SER A 22 -2.96 14.39 -6.60
N ARG A 23 -3.20 13.12 -6.91
CA ARG A 23 -2.37 11.99 -6.48
C ARG A 23 -2.09 11.14 -7.70
N THR A 24 -0.84 11.09 -8.12
CA THR A 24 -0.39 10.27 -9.26
C THR A 24 0.64 9.24 -8.82
N GLY A 25 0.71 8.13 -9.55
CA GLY A 25 1.51 6.98 -9.19
C GLY A 25 0.67 5.84 -8.61
N GLY A 26 1.34 4.88 -7.98
CA GLY A 26 0.71 3.67 -7.47
C GLY A 26 1.69 2.86 -6.63
N LEU A 27 1.13 2.08 -5.70
CA LEU A 27 1.88 1.15 -4.88
C LEU A 27 1.51 -0.28 -5.28
N SER A 28 2.51 -1.15 -5.26
CA SER A 28 2.35 -2.61 -5.35
C SER A 28 2.79 -3.24 -4.04
N ILE A 29 2.10 -4.29 -3.62
CA ILE A 29 2.31 -4.93 -2.33
C ILE A 29 2.37 -6.45 -2.46
N CYS A 30 3.16 -7.09 -1.60
CA CYS A 30 3.14 -8.53 -1.35
C CYS A 30 2.85 -8.76 0.13
N LEU A 31 1.89 -9.63 0.42
CA LEU A 31 1.39 -9.93 1.77
C LEU A 31 1.45 -11.43 2.04
N SER A 32 1.73 -11.81 3.29
CA SER A 32 1.61 -13.18 3.78
C SER A 32 0.43 -13.31 4.74
N GLY A 33 -0.40 -14.33 4.55
CA GLY A 33 -1.40 -14.77 5.52
C GLY A 33 -0.77 -15.58 6.65
N ALA A 34 -1.52 -15.80 7.73
CA ALA A 34 -1.08 -16.64 8.86
C ALA A 34 -0.87 -18.12 8.45
N ASP A 35 -1.45 -18.54 7.32
CA ASP A 35 -1.27 -19.86 6.71
C ASP A 35 -0.06 -19.92 5.76
N GLY A 36 0.73 -18.85 5.66
CA GLY A 36 1.90 -18.74 4.78
C GLY A 36 1.56 -18.50 3.31
N ARG A 37 0.27 -18.33 2.96
CA ARG A 37 -0.12 -18.02 1.58
C ARG A 37 0.20 -16.57 1.23
N ILE A 38 0.78 -16.39 0.05
CA ILE A 38 1.19 -15.09 -0.46
C ILE A 38 0.16 -14.56 -1.44
N VAL A 39 -0.18 -13.29 -1.28
CA VAL A 39 -1.00 -12.53 -2.25
C VAL A 39 -0.30 -11.23 -2.59
N GLY A 40 -0.44 -10.76 -3.83
CA GLY A 40 0.16 -9.50 -4.25
C GLY A 40 -0.56 -8.85 -5.41
N GLY A 41 -0.22 -7.58 -5.66
CA GLY A 41 -0.81 -6.78 -6.72
C GLY A 41 -0.78 -5.28 -6.43
N GLY A 42 -1.49 -4.52 -7.25
CA GLY A 42 -1.67 -3.08 -7.07
C GLY A 42 -2.58 -2.74 -5.89
N VAL A 43 -2.26 -1.65 -5.18
CA VAL A 43 -3.06 -1.14 -4.07
C VAL A 43 -4.16 -0.23 -4.62
N GLY A 44 -5.40 -0.72 -4.60
CA GLY A 44 -6.57 0.04 -5.10
C GLY A 44 -7.20 1.01 -4.08
N GLY A 45 -6.72 1.04 -2.84
CA GLY A 45 -7.31 1.85 -1.77
C GLY A 45 -6.48 1.85 -0.48
N PRO A 46 -6.98 2.47 0.61
CA PRO A 46 -6.25 2.58 1.86
C PRO A 46 -5.93 1.21 2.48
N LEU A 47 -4.73 1.10 3.06
CA LEU A 47 -4.33 -0.02 3.91
C LEU A 47 -4.21 0.46 5.35
N ILE A 48 -4.61 -0.37 6.32
CA ILE A 48 -4.54 -0.05 7.75
C ILE A 48 -3.47 -0.94 8.38
N ALA A 49 -2.45 -0.32 8.95
CA ALA A 49 -1.41 -1.03 9.66
C ALA A 49 -1.94 -1.66 10.95
N ALA A 50 -1.57 -2.91 11.22
CA ALA A 50 -1.92 -3.60 12.46
C ALA A 50 -1.04 -3.20 13.65
N SER A 51 0.16 -2.70 13.34
CA SER A 51 1.25 -2.33 14.22
C SER A 51 2.05 -1.20 13.57
N PRO A 52 2.98 -0.54 14.27
CA PRO A 52 3.91 0.38 13.63
C PRO A 52 4.63 -0.27 12.44
N VAL A 53 4.85 0.51 11.39
CA VAL A 53 5.57 0.14 10.16
C VAL A 53 6.80 1.04 10.07
N GLN A 54 7.94 0.47 9.66
CA GLN A 54 9.21 1.20 9.47
C GLN A 54 9.52 1.36 7.99
#